data_AF-A0A961WVX1-F1
#
_entry.id   AF-A0A961WVX1-F1
#
_cell.length_a   1.000
_cell.length_b   1.000
_cell.length_c   1.000
_cell.angle_alpha   90.00
_cell.angle_beta   90.00
_cell.angle_gamma   90.00
#
_symmetry.space_group_name_H-M   'P 1'
#
loop_
_entity.id
_entity.type
_entity.pdbx_description
1 polymer ?
#
loop_
_entity_poly.entity_id
_entity_poly.type
_entity_poly.pdbx_seq_one_letter_code
_entity_poly.pdbx_strand_id
1 'polypeptide(L)' 'MSSFKPLVFSGVQPTGNLTLGNYLGAIRKFVALQDSHDCI' A
#
# COMPACT_ATOMS: atom_id res chain seq x y z
N MET A 1 -8.56 -21.08 -15.80
CA MET A 1 -8.81 -20.43 -14.49
C MET A 1 -8.16 -19.06 -14.55
N SER A 2 -8.95 -17.98 -14.47
CA SER A 2 -8.39 -16.62 -14.49
C SER A 2 -7.54 -16.44 -13.23
N SER A 3 -6.25 -16.15 -13.39
CA SER A 3 -5.34 -15.92 -12.27
C SER A 3 -5.60 -14.51 -11.73
N PHE A 4 -6.37 -14.42 -10.65
CA PHE A 4 -6.61 -13.15 -9.96
C PHE A 4 -5.38 -12.80 -9.12
N LYS A 5 -4.83 -11.60 -9.34
CA LYS A 5 -3.80 -11.07 -8.45
C LYS A 5 -4.42 -10.80 -7.07
N PRO A 6 -3.71 -11.04 -5.98
CA PRO A 6 -4.28 -10.81 -4.65
C PRO A 6 -4.46 -9.30 -4.45
N LEU A 7 -5.61 -8.92 -3.91
CA LEU A 7 -6.00 -7.51 -3.70
C LEU A 7 -5.45 -6.99 -2.38
N VAL A 8 -4.90 -5.78 -2.40
CA VAL A 8 -4.36 -5.10 -1.21
C VAL A 8 -5.08 -3.76 -1.03
N PHE A 9 -5.74 -3.56 0.11
CA PHE A 9 -6.43 -2.31 0.44
C PHE A 9 -5.68 -1.56 1.55
N SER A 10 -5.40 -0.26 1.35
CA SER A 10 -4.69 0.56 2.34
C SER A 10 -5.51 1.77 2.78
N GLY A 11 -5.92 1.78 4.05
CA GLY A 11 -6.60 2.93 4.67
C GLY A 11 -5.60 3.89 5.29
N VAL A 12 -5.44 5.08 4.72
CA VAL A 12 -4.64 6.17 5.31
C VAL A 12 -5.56 7.18 5.97
N GLN A 13 -5.35 7.43 7.26
CA GLN A 13 -6.11 8.44 7.99
C GLN A 13 -5.76 9.85 7.46
N PRO A 14 -6.75 10.70 7.13
CA PRO A 14 -6.51 12.04 6.57
C PRO A 14 -6.15 13.05 7.66
N THR A 15 -5.11 12.78 8.45
CA THR A 15 -4.65 13.63 9.57
C THR A 15 -3.54 14.61 9.20
N GLY A 16 -3.07 14.60 7.95
CA GLY A 16 -2.06 15.54 7.42
C GLY A 16 -0.63 15.36 7.95
N ASN A 17 -0.46 14.75 9.12
CA ASN A 17 0.86 14.48 9.73
C ASN A 17 1.39 13.09 9.34
N LEU A 18 1.84 12.98 8.09
CA LEU A 18 2.62 11.84 7.63
C LEU A 18 4.06 11.97 8.13
N THR A 19 4.41 11.16 9.14
CA THR A 19 5.77 11.14 9.68
C THR A 19 6.70 10.34 8.76
N LEU A 20 8.01 10.60 8.85
CA LEU A 20 9.02 9.85 8.11
C LEU A 20 8.95 8.34 8.43
N GLY A 21 8.57 7.99 9.67
CA GLY A 21 8.34 6.59 10.09
C GLY A 21 7.20 5.92 9.32
N ASN A 22 6.10 6.62 9.08
CA ASN A 22 4.99 6.10 8.28
C ASN A 22 5.38 5.89 6.82
N TYR A 23 6.20 6.80 6.26
CA TYR A 23 6.68 6.68 4.89
C TYR A 23 7.62 5.49 4.70
N LEU A 24 8.61 5.34 5.58
CA LEU A 24 9.60 4.25 5.51
C LEU A 24 9.00 2.89 5.90
N GLY A 25 8.11 2.86 6.89
CA GLY A 25 7.54 1.62 7.43
C GLY A 25 6.40 1.04 6.59
N ALA A 26 5.51 1.90 6.09
CA ALA A 26 4.30 1.48 5.41
C ALA A 26 4.30 1.87 3.92
N ILE A 27 4.45 3.16 3.60
CA ILE A 27 4.27 3.64 2.21
C ILE A 27 5.28 3.01 1.26
N ARG A 28 6.57 2.96 1.62
CA ARG A 28 7.60 2.32 0.79
C ARG A 28 7.30 0.84 0.51
N LYS A 29 6.67 0.15 1.46
CA LYS A 29 6.28 -1.26 1.34
C LYS A 29 5.04 -1.40 0.44
N PHE A 30 4.07 -0.51 0.58
CA PHE A 30 2.89 -0.45 -0.29
C PHE A 30 3.24 -0.14 -1.74
N VAL A 31 4.23 0.72 -2.00
CA VAL A 31 4.71 0.98 -3.36
C VAL A 31 5.30 -0.29 -3.99
N ALA A 32 6.11 -1.05 -3.25
CA ALA A 32 6.67 -2.32 -3.75
C ALA A 32 5.59 -3.41 -3.97
N LEU A 33 4.47 -3.34 -3.24
CA LEU A 33 3.35 -4.29 -3.41
C LEU A 33 2.56 -4.05 -4.71
N GLN A 34 2.56 -2.82 -5.25
CA GLN A 34 1.87 -2.49 -6.51
C GLN A 34 2.43 -3.25 -7.72
N ASP A 35 3.70 -3.67 -7.68
CA ASP A 35 4.31 -4.44 -8.77
C ASP A 35 3.75 -5.88 -8.87
N SER A 36 3.20 -6.41 -7.78
CA SER A 36 2.80 -7.82 -7.65
C SER A 36 1.31 -8.02 -7.35
N HIS A 37 0.64 -7.01 -6.81
CA HIS A 37 -0.72 -7.08 -6.29
C HIS A 37 -1.56 -5.94 -6.85
N ASP A 38 -2.87 -6.16 -7.00
CA ASP A 38 -3.79 -5.07 -7.37
C ASP A 38 -4.09 -4.26 -6.09
N CYS A 39 -3.65 -3.01 -6.05
CA CYS A 39 -3.79 -2.12 -4.88
C CYS A 39 -4.96 -1.14 -5.04
N ILE A 40 -5.75 -0.95 -3.98
CA ILE A 40 -6.89 -0.01 -3.89
C ILE A 40 -6.74 0.89 -2.66
#